data_AF-A0AA37UNL7-F1
#
_entry.id   AF-A0AA37UNL7-F1
#
_cell.length_a   1.000
_cell.length_b   1.000
_cell.length_c   1.000
_cell.angle_alpha   90.00
_cell.angle_beta   90.00
_cell.angle_gamma   90.00
#
_symmetry.space_group_name_H-M   'P 1'
#
loop_
_entity.id
_entity.type
_entity.pdbx_description
1 polymer ?
#
loop_
_entity_poly.entity_id
_entity_poly.type
_entity_poly.pdbx_seq_one_letter_code
_entity_poly.pdbx_strand_id
1 'polypeptide(L)'
;MFSSIVVVADTHLKHLRGRKNLKEYTQSKTVETGVNMSNYFCATCGSLMYRISERMPGVSLLRLGTVDDFSLHETKLMPKTEIFTKDRVSWCKALEGAVQFKGNSSVAQAML
;
A
#
# COMPACT_ATOMS: atom_id res chain seq x y z
N MET A 1 -8.22 -1.59 11.32
CA MET A 1 -6.86 -0.99 11.39
C MET A 1 -6.36 -0.78 9.98
N PHE A 2 -5.85 0.41 9.65
CA PHE A 2 -5.57 0.84 8.27
C PHE A 2 -4.07 0.88 7.96
N SER A 3 -3.72 1.13 6.71
CA SER A 3 -2.33 1.32 6.29
C SER A 3 -2.24 2.42 5.25
N SER A 4 -1.22 3.27 5.35
CA SER A 4 -0.85 4.22 4.31
C SER A 4 0.06 3.56 3.27
N ILE A 5 -0.23 3.82 1.99
CA ILE A 5 0.39 3.13 0.86
C ILE A 5 0.71 4.15 -0.23
N VAL A 6 1.87 3.99 -0.86
CA VAL A 6 2.23 4.68 -2.09
C VAL A 6 2.35 3.66 -3.22
N VAL A 7 1.73 3.93 -4.35
CA VAL A 7 1.84 3.10 -5.54
C VAL A 7 3.06 3.56 -6.34
N VAL A 8 4.00 2.65 -6.58
CA VAL A 8 5.23 2.95 -7.34
C VAL A 8 5.31 2.00 -8.51
N ALA A 9 5.52 2.53 -9.72
CA ALA A 9 5.78 1.70 -10.89
C ALA A 9 7.06 0.87 -10.70
N ASP A 10 7.03 -0.40 -11.09
CA ASP A 10 8.16 -1.31 -10.87
C ASP A 10 9.45 -0.82 -11.55
N THR A 11 9.30 -0.09 -12.66
CA THR A 11 10.41 0.58 -13.38
C THR A 11 11.12 1.66 -12.56
N HIS A 12 10.45 2.20 -11.53
CA HIS A 12 10.98 3.25 -10.65
C HIS A 12 11.38 2.71 -9.27
N LEU A 13 11.15 1.41 -8.99
CA LEU A 13 11.52 0.78 -7.73
C LEU A 13 12.84 0.03 -7.85
N LYS A 14 13.88 0.54 -7.19
CA LYS A 14 15.19 -0.12 -7.13
C LYS A 14 15.51 -0.58 -5.71
N HIS A 15 15.85 -1.86 -5.58
CA HIS A 15 16.40 -2.38 -4.34
C HIS A 15 17.90 -2.09 -4.28
N LEU A 16 18.29 -1.09 -3.50
CA LEU A 16 19.72 -0.75 -3.33
C LEU A 16 20.47 -1.78 -2.48
N ARG A 17 19.77 -2.39 -1.51
CA ARG A 17 20.28 -3.45 -0.64
C ARG A 17 19.15 -4.33 -0.11
N GLY A 18 19.50 -5.44 0.53
CA GLY A 18 18.56 -6.21 1.35
C GLY A 18 17.49 -7.00 0.60
N ARG A 19 17.44 -6.97 -0.75
CA ARG A 19 16.44 -7.73 -1.53
C ARG A 19 16.43 -9.23 -1.19
N LYS A 20 17.61 -9.83 -1.04
CA LYS A 20 17.76 -11.25 -0.64
C LYS A 20 17.24 -11.57 0.76
N ASN A 21 17.04 -10.56 1.60
CA ASN A 21 16.54 -10.69 2.97
C ASN A 21 15.02 -10.46 3.06
N LEU A 22 14.34 -10.23 1.94
CA LEU A 22 12.89 -10.17 1.91
C LEU A 22 12.32 -11.59 1.86
N LYS A 23 11.26 -11.82 2.66
CA LYS A 23 10.40 -12.99 2.55
C LYS A 23 9.09 -12.60 1.89
N GLU A 24 8.52 -13.56 1.18
CA GLU A 24 7.23 -13.43 0.52
C GLU A 24 6.20 -14.30 1.22
N TYR A 25 5.00 -13.75 1.39
CA TYR A 25 3.81 -14.50 1.78
C TYR A 25 2.66 -14.11 0.86
N THR A 26 2.09 -15.09 0.15
CA THR A 26 1.03 -14.89 -0.84
C THR A 26 -0.26 -15.53 -0.39
N GLN A 27 -1.37 -14.82 -0.59
CA GLN A 27 -2.68 -15.31 -0.19
C GLN A 27 -3.80 -14.68 -1.05
N SER A 28 -4.84 -15.47 -1.36
CA SER A 28 -6.05 -15.04 -2.09
C SER A 28 -7.37 -15.21 -1.32
N LYS A 29 -7.50 -16.26 -0.49
CA LYS A 29 -8.72 -16.64 0.28
C LYS A 29 -9.47 -15.51 1.03
N THR A 30 -8.77 -14.54 1.60
CA THR A 30 -9.30 -13.43 2.41
C THR A 30 -9.22 -12.07 1.71
N VAL A 31 -8.66 -12.03 0.50
CA VAL A 31 -8.67 -10.83 -0.33
C VAL A 31 -10.08 -10.68 -0.90
N GLU A 32 -10.71 -9.51 -0.75
CA GLU A 32 -12.12 -9.29 -1.18
C GLU A 32 -12.36 -9.67 -2.65
N THR A 33 -11.34 -9.59 -3.50
CA THR A 33 -11.42 -9.94 -4.93
C THR A 33 -11.03 -11.38 -5.27
N GLY A 34 -10.57 -12.17 -4.29
CA GLY A 34 -10.15 -13.56 -4.51
C GLY A 34 -8.87 -13.76 -5.32
N VAL A 35 -8.14 -12.69 -5.64
CA VAL A 35 -6.87 -12.75 -6.39
C VAL A 35 -5.68 -12.76 -5.45
N ASN A 36 -4.50 -13.16 -5.93
CA ASN A 36 -3.32 -13.17 -5.08
C ASN A 36 -2.88 -11.75 -4.70
N MET A 37 -2.56 -11.63 -3.41
CA MET A 37 -1.83 -10.52 -2.83
C MET A 37 -0.56 -11.08 -2.17
N SER A 38 0.60 -10.68 -2.68
CA SER A 38 1.91 -11.05 -2.14
C SER A 38 2.44 -9.94 -1.23
N ASN A 39 2.77 -10.29 0.01
CA ASN A 39 3.45 -9.41 0.96
C ASN A 39 4.96 -9.65 0.91
N TYR A 40 5.75 -8.60 0.74
CA TYR A 40 7.22 -8.64 0.79
C TYR A 40 7.72 -7.92 2.05
N PHE A 41 8.26 -8.66 3.01
CA PHE A 41 8.67 -8.12 4.31
C PHE A 41 10.10 -8.53 4.67
N CYS A 42 10.77 -7.70 5.47
CA CYS A 42 12.12 -7.97 5.94
C CYS A 42 12.12 -9.15 6.90
N ALA A 43 12.94 -10.18 6.63
CA ALA A 43 13.08 -11.36 7.49
C ALA A 43 13.62 -11.04 8.88
N THR A 44 14.36 -9.94 9.03
CA THR A 44 15.05 -9.58 10.27
C THR A 44 14.16 -8.78 11.22
N CYS A 45 13.47 -7.75 10.72
CA CYS A 45 12.68 -6.84 11.57
C CYS A 45 11.17 -6.97 11.36
N GLY A 46 10.72 -7.82 10.43
CA GLY A 46 9.29 -8.01 10.13
C GLY A 46 8.62 -6.85 9.40
N SER A 47 9.33 -5.75 9.13
CA SER A 47 8.77 -4.60 8.41
C SER A 47 8.28 -5.01 7.03
N LEU A 48 6.99 -4.80 6.79
CA LEU A 48 6.36 -4.99 5.49
C LEU A 48 6.79 -3.84 4.57
N MET A 49 7.53 -4.14 3.51
CA MET A 49 8.08 -3.14 2.61
C MET A 49 7.06 -2.74 1.56
N TYR A 50 6.55 -3.72 0.82
CA TYR A 50 5.56 -3.51 -0.23
C TYR A 50 4.70 -4.76 -0.45
N ARG A 51 3.62 -4.57 -1.19
CA ARG A 51 2.77 -5.66 -1.68
C ARG A 51 2.69 -5.64 -3.20
N ILE A 52 2.46 -6.80 -3.79
CA ILE A 52 2.15 -6.96 -5.20
C ILE A 52 0.78 -7.62 -5.30
N SER A 53 -0.08 -7.10 -6.18
CA SER A 53 -1.40 -7.67 -6.45
C SER A 53 -1.50 -8.07 -7.91
N GLU A 54 -2.06 -9.25 -8.19
CA GLU A 54 -2.36 -9.67 -9.56
C GLU A 54 -3.31 -8.71 -10.29
N ARG A 55 -4.10 -7.91 -9.55
CA ARG A 55 -4.98 -6.88 -10.14
C ARG A 55 -4.27 -5.61 -10.59
N MET A 56 -3.03 -5.41 -10.15
CA MET A 56 -2.24 -4.22 -10.47
C MET A 56 -0.84 -4.65 -10.91
N PRO A 57 -0.72 -5.31 -12.08
CA PRO A 57 0.58 -5.68 -12.61
C PRO A 57 1.42 -4.44 -12.95
N GLY A 58 2.73 -4.53 -12.75
CA GLY A 58 3.69 -3.47 -13.08
C GLY A 58 3.83 -2.37 -12.03
N VAL A 59 3.17 -2.50 -10.87
CA VAL A 59 3.32 -1.58 -9.74
C VAL A 59 3.52 -2.34 -8.42
N SER A 60 4.22 -1.70 -7.51
CA SER A 60 4.44 -2.15 -6.13
C SER A 60 3.74 -1.20 -5.17
N LEU A 61 3.01 -1.77 -4.20
CA LEU A 61 2.27 -1.05 -3.16
C LEU A 61 3.12 -0.87 -1.92
N LEU A 62 3.95 0.18 -1.87
CA LEU A 62 4.89 0.44 -0.79
C LEU A 62 4.20 0.94 0.47
N ARG A 63 4.72 0.56 1.64
CA ARG A 63 4.29 1.12 2.92
C ARG A 63 4.87 2.52 3.09
N LEU A 64 3.99 3.51 3.17
CA LEU A 64 4.40 4.91 3.32
C LEU A 64 5.25 5.14 4.57
N GLY A 65 4.93 4.46 5.68
CA GLY A 65 5.66 4.59 6.94
C GLY A 65 7.13 4.14 6.92
N THR A 66 7.64 3.65 5.78
CA THR A 66 9.07 3.32 5.59
C THR A 66 9.88 4.46 4.96
N VAL A 67 9.24 5.56 4.57
CA VAL A 67 9.90 6.77 4.07
C VAL A 67 10.21 7.69 5.25
N ASP A 68 11.45 8.10 5.41
CA ASP A 68 11.94 8.94 6.51
C ASP A 68 12.02 10.45 6.18
N ASP A 69 11.79 10.83 4.93
CA ASP A 69 11.69 12.22 4.51
C ASP A 69 10.30 12.81 4.78
N PHE A 70 10.15 13.48 5.92
CA PHE A 70 8.91 14.12 6.36
C PHE A 70 8.40 15.21 5.41
N SER A 71 9.28 15.88 4.64
CA SER A 71 8.84 16.88 3.67
C SER A 71 8.01 16.25 2.55
N LEU A 72 8.29 14.98 2.20
CA LEU A 72 7.52 14.23 1.23
C LEU A 72 6.17 13.78 1.80
N HIS A 73 6.09 13.46 3.09
CA HIS A 73 4.81 13.12 3.76
C HIS A 73 3.82 14.29 3.74
N GLU A 74 4.31 15.52 3.91
CA GLU A 74 3.49 16.73 3.85
C GLU A 74 3.14 17.16 2.41
N THR A 75 3.77 16.58 1.39
CA THR A 75 3.61 17.02 0.00
C THR A 75 3.21 15.90 -0.94
N LYS A 76 4.20 15.19 -1.51
CA LYS A 76 4.00 14.23 -2.61
C LYS A 76 3.37 12.93 -2.15
N LEU A 77 3.52 12.58 -0.88
CA LEU A 77 3.10 11.32 -0.31
C LEU A 77 1.88 11.44 0.61
N MET A 78 1.32 12.65 0.75
CA MET A 78 0.05 12.84 1.44
C MET A 78 -1.03 11.97 0.77
N PRO A 79 -1.68 11.04 1.49
CA PRO A 79 -2.72 10.21 0.91
C PRO A 79 -3.86 11.07 0.35
N LYS A 80 -4.28 10.77 -0.88
CA LYS A 80 -5.40 11.47 -1.52
C LYS A 80 -6.69 10.64 -1.54
N THR A 81 -6.56 9.35 -1.28
CA THR A 81 -7.64 8.38 -1.42
C THR A 81 -7.64 7.41 -0.25
N GLU A 82 -8.82 7.17 0.30
CA GLU A 82 -9.07 6.18 1.35
C GLU A 82 -10.04 5.11 0.81
N ILE A 83 -9.63 3.85 0.92
CA ILE A 83 -10.43 2.69 0.50
C ILE A 83 -10.82 1.85 1.72
N PHE A 84 -11.86 1.01 1.57
CA PHE A 84 -12.43 0.21 2.67
C PHE A 84 -12.95 1.05 3.84
N THR A 85 -13.48 2.24 3.56
CA THR A 85 -13.99 3.14 4.61
C THR A 85 -15.22 2.60 5.35
N LYS A 86 -15.88 1.55 4.80
CA LYS A 86 -16.96 0.83 5.49
C LYS A 86 -16.50 0.18 6.81
N ASP A 87 -15.23 -0.20 6.88
CA ASP A 87 -14.62 -0.88 8.04
C ASP A 87 -13.83 0.10 8.94
N ARG A 88 -13.99 1.42 8.72
CA ARG A 88 -13.31 2.45 9.50
C ARG A 88 -13.86 2.49 10.93
N VAL A 89 -12.96 2.40 11.89
CA VAL A 89 -13.23 2.57 13.31
C VAL A 89 -13.51 4.03 13.66
N SER A 90 -14.46 4.28 14.56
CA SER A 90 -15.01 5.62 14.85
C SER A 90 -14.01 6.65 15.39
N TRP A 91 -12.92 6.19 16.02
CA TRP A 91 -11.85 7.05 16.53
C TRP A 91 -10.93 7.57 15.41
N CYS A 92 -10.82 6.85 14.28
CA CYS A 92 -10.06 7.30 13.13
C CYS A 92 -10.94 8.22 12.30
N LYS A 93 -10.59 9.51 12.21
CA LYS A 93 -11.33 10.45 11.36
C LYS A 93 -10.87 10.32 9.91
N ALA A 94 -11.74 10.74 9.00
CA ALA A 94 -11.40 10.84 7.58
C ALA A 94 -10.27 11.85 7.39
N LEU A 95 -9.39 11.60 6.43
CA LEU A 95 -8.42 12.60 6.02
C LEU A 95 -9.13 13.70 5.23
N GLU A 96 -8.88 14.96 5.59
CA GLU A 96 -9.50 16.10 4.93
C GLU A 96 -9.11 16.15 3.45
N GLY A 97 -10.10 16.37 2.57
CA GLY A 97 -9.90 16.43 1.13
C GLY A 97 -9.66 15.08 0.43
N ALA A 98 -9.51 13.98 1.18
CA ALA A 98 -9.32 12.67 0.57
C ALA A 98 -10.62 12.11 -0.02
N VAL A 99 -10.52 11.51 -1.20
CA VAL A 99 -11.63 10.77 -1.84
C VAL A 99 -11.83 9.45 -1.10
N GLN A 100 -13.08 9.11 -0.78
CA GLN A 100 -13.40 7.96 0.07
C GLN A 100 -14.24 6.91 -0.64
N PHE A 101 -13.78 5.66 -0.57
CA PHE A 101 -14.45 4.49 -1.13
C PHE A 101 -14.79 3.48 -0.04
N LYS A 102 -16.05 3.03 0.01
CA LYS A 102 -16.51 2.05 1.00
C LYS A 102 -15.82 0.68 0.85
N GLY A 103 -15.46 0.28 -0.37
CA GLY A 103 -14.78 -0.99 -0.65
C GLY A 103 -13.51 -0.76 -1.47
N ASN A 104 -13.18 -1.71 -2.36
CA ASN A 104 -12.16 -1.50 -3.39
C ASN A 104 -12.47 -0.26 -4.25
N SER A 105 -11.42 0.46 -4.66
CA SER A 105 -11.48 1.40 -5.77
C SER A 105 -11.02 0.72 -7.06
N SER A 106 -11.38 1.25 -8.23
CA SER A 106 -10.73 0.85 -9.47
C SER A 106 -9.28 1.37 -9.50
N VAL A 107 -8.39 0.70 -10.23
CA VAL A 107 -6.96 1.10 -10.34
C VAL A 107 -6.82 2.54 -10.83
N ALA A 108 -7.66 2.96 -11.77
CA ALA A 108 -7.71 4.33 -12.28
C ALA A 108 -8.15 5.35 -11.21
N GLN A 109 -9.06 4.96 -10.31
CA GLN A 109 -9.52 5.82 -9.21
C GLN A 109 -8.55 5.86 -8.02
N ALA A 110 -7.68 4.84 -7.87
CA ALA A 110 -6.65 4.82 -6.84
C ALA A 110 -5.40 5.65 -7.21
N MET A 111 -5.22 5.97 -8.49
CA MET A 111 -4.09 6.73 -9.03
C MET A 111 -4.39 8.23 -9.22
N LEU A 112 -5.64 8.65 -9.01
CA LEU A 112 -6.06 10.06 -8.94
C LEU A 112 -5.90 10.60 -7.51
#